data_AF-A0A968FXB0-F1
#
_entry.id   AF-A0A968FXB0-F1
#
_cell.length_a   1.000
_cell.length_b   1.000
_cell.length_c   1.000
_cell.angle_alpha   90.00
_cell.angle_beta   90.00
_cell.angle_gamma   90.00
#
_symmetry.space_group_name_H-M   'P 1'
#
loop_
_entity.id
_entity.type
_entity.pdbx_description
1 polymer ?
#
loop_
_entity_poly.entity_id
_entity_poly.type
_entity_poly.pdbx_seq_one_letter_code
_entity_poly.pdbx_strand_id
1 'polypeptide(L)' 'RSLQIIDESGLDYRLNPMGTVLEGEWDEVMGVVKKCFEQMSADCNRITCSLKIDYRQGARGRLESKIAS' A
#
# COMPACT_ATOMS: atom_id res chain seq x y z
N ARG A 1 4.18 1.70 12.93
CA ARG A 1 5.42 1.49 12.15
C ARG A 1 5.11 1.44 10.67
N SER A 2 4.53 0.36 10.13
CA SER A 2 4.16 0.31 8.71
C SER A 2 3.12 1.36 8.30
N LEU A 3 2.18 1.68 9.19
CA LEU A 3 1.22 2.77 8.97
C LEU A 3 1.86 4.16 8.89
N GLN A 4 2.93 4.42 9.63
CA GLN A 4 3.65 5.70 9.53
C GLN A 4 4.39 5.80 8.20
N ILE A 5 4.98 4.70 7.72
CA ILE A 5 5.65 4.65 6.41
C ILE A 5 4.63 4.92 5.29
N ILE A 6 3.41 4.42 5.44
CA ILE A 6 2.31 4.67 4.50
C ILE A 6 1.84 6.12 4.58
N ASP A 7 1.63 6.66 5.78
CA ASP A 7 1.20 8.05 5.99
C ASP A 7 2.25 9.06 5.45
N GLU A 8 3.53 8.82 5.73
CA GLU A 8 4.66 9.62 5.22
C GLU A 8 4.87 9.48 3.71
N SER A 9 4.28 8.46 3.06
CA SER A 9 4.44 8.27 1.61
C SER A 9 3.69 9.30 0.78
N GLY A 10 2.69 9.98 1.36
CA GLY A 10 1.85 10.93 0.64
C GLY A 10 0.92 10.30 -0.41
N LEU A 11 0.87 8.96 -0.49
CA LEU A 11 -0.04 8.23 -1.37
C LEU A 11 -1.44 8.17 -0.79
N ASP A 12 -2.44 8.17 -1.68
CA ASP A 12 -3.82 7.92 -1.27
C ASP A 12 -3.93 6.50 -0.72
N TYR A 13 -4.33 6.39 0.53
CA TYR A 13 -4.48 5.10 1.18
C TYR A 13 -5.78 5.03 1.97
N ARG A 14 -6.30 3.80 2.10
CA ARG A 14 -7.48 3.53 2.91
C ARG A 14 -7.22 2.36 3.84
N LEU A 15 -7.32 2.63 5.14
CA LEU A 15 -7.24 1.61 6.16
C LEU A 15 -8.57 0.85 6.24
N ASN A 16 -8.51 -0.48 6.14
CA ASN A 16 -9.62 -1.38 6.38
C ASN A 16 -9.26 -2.38 7.50
N PRO A 17 -10.24 -3.03 8.15
CA PRO A 17 -9.98 -3.95 9.26
C PRO A 17 -9.04 -5.12 8.91
N MET A 18 -9.00 -5.52 7.63
CA MET A 18 -8.21 -6.66 7.14
C MET A 18 -6.97 -6.27 6.32
N GLY A 19 -6.68 -4.97 6.17
CA GLY A 19 -5.54 -4.53 5.37
C GLY A 19 -5.59 -3.06 4.97
N THR A 20 -4.51 -2.59 4.37
CA THR A 20 -4.43 -1.22 3.83
C THR A 20 -4.46 -1.28 2.31
N VAL A 21 -5.30 -0.46 1.70
CA VAL A 21 -5.34 -0.28 0.25
C VAL A 21 -4.53 0.98 -0.07
N LEU A 22 -3.62 0.88 -1.04
CA LEU A 22 -2.77 1.97 -1.51
C LEU A 22 -3.13 2.24 -2.98
N GLU A 23 -3.26 3.50 -3.36
CA GLU A 23 -3.41 3.96 -4.73
C GLU A 23 -2.27 4.94 -5.04
N GLY A 24 -1.61 4.74 -6.18
CA GLY A 24 -0.44 5.51 -6.57
C GLY A 24 0.20 4.94 -7.83
N GLU A 25 1.31 5.53 -8.25
CA GLU A 25 2.10 4.96 -9.34
C GLU A 25 2.81 3.67 -8.90
N TRP A 26 3.11 2.81 -9.87
CA TRP A 26 3.69 1.49 -9.60
C TRP A 26 4.95 1.57 -8.73
N ASP A 27 5.88 2.45 -9.10
CA ASP A 27 7.16 2.59 -8.40
C ASP A 27 6.99 3.17 -6.98
N GLU A 28 6.01 4.05 -6.79
CA GLU A 28 5.71 4.64 -5.48
C GLU A 28 5.13 3.59 -4.53
N VAL A 29 4.11 2.84 -4.98
CA VAL A 29 3.47 1.79 -4.18
C VAL A 29 4.48 0.70 -3.82
N MET A 30 5.29 0.25 -4.78
CA MET A 30 6.34 -0.74 -4.52
C MET A 30 7.42 -0.21 -3.58
N GLY A 31 7.76 1.07 -3.67
CA GLY A 31 8.66 1.75 -2.74
C GLY A 31 8.15 1.70 -1.29
N VAL A 32 6.86 1.98 -1.07
CA VAL A 32 6.24 1.91 0.26
C VAL A 32 6.22 0.48 0.80
N VAL A 33 5.85 -0.50 -0.03
CA VAL A 33 5.84 -1.92 0.35
C VAL A 33 7.25 -2.37 0.74
N LYS A 34 8.28 -1.97 -0.02
CA LYS A 34 9.68 -2.29 0.29
C LYS A 34 10.11 -1.69 1.62
N LYS A 35 9.84 -0.40 1.88
CA LYS A 35 10.14 0.24 3.17
C LYS A 35 9.45 -0.46 4.33
N CYS A 36 8.19 -0.87 4.15
CA CYS A 36 7.46 -1.63 5.17
C CYS A 36 8.12 -2.98 5.45
N PHE A 37 8.56 -3.68 4.41
CA PHE A 37 9.25 -4.97 4.55
C PHE A 37 10.61 -4.82 5.25
N GLU A 38 11.44 -3.85 4.82
CA GLU A 38 12.75 -3.58 5.41
C GLU A 38 12.62 -3.26 6.91
N GLN A 39 11.66 -2.42 7.27
CA GLN A 39 11.41 -2.08 8.67
C GLN A 39 11.00 -3.29 9.51
N MET A 40 10.20 -4.21 8.95
CA MET A 40 9.82 -5.43 9.66
C MET A 40 10.99 -6.44 9.72
N SER A 41 11.89 -6.43 8.74
CA SER A 41 13.04 -7.36 8.67
C SER A 41 14.08 -7.11 9.75
N ALA A 42 14.11 -5.89 10.30
CA ALA A 42 14.96 -5.56 11.44
C ALA A 42 14.54 -6.30 12.72
N ASP A 43 13.24 -6.60 12.87
CA ASP A 43 12.67 -7.13 14.11
C ASP A 43 12.22 -8.61 13.99
N CYS A 44 12.06 -9.14 12.77
CA CYS A 44 11.42 -10.44 12.52
C CYS A 44 12.22 -11.32 11.56
N ASN A 45 12.46 -12.57 11.96
CA ASN A 45 13.16 -13.57 11.13
C ASN A 45 12.30 -14.13 9.97
N ARG A 46 10.97 -13.92 10.02
CA ARG A 46 10.03 -14.36 8.97
C ARG A 46 8.91 -13.36 8.82
N ILE A 47 8.70 -12.90 7.59
CA ILE A 47 7.68 -11.92 7.23
C ILE A 47 6.84 -12.49 6.09
N THR A 48 5.52 -12.43 6.23
CA THR A 48 4.58 -12.80 5.17
C THR A 48 3.91 -11.53 4.67
N CYS A 49 4.09 -11.22 3.37
CA CYS A 49 3.42 -10.10 2.71
C CYS A 49 2.41 -10.63 1.68
N SER A 50 1.15 -10.24 1.85
CA SER A 50 0.09 -10.52 0.88
C SER A 50 -0.25 -9.23 0.14
N LEU A 51 0.12 -9.16 -1.14
CA LEU A 51 -0.15 -8.01 -2.00
C LEU A 51 -1.09 -8.43 -3.12
N LYS A 52 -2.20 -7.68 -3.28
CA LYS A 52 -3.10 -7.81 -4.43
C LYS A 52 -3.02 -6.50 -5.22
N ILE A 53 -2.58 -6.58 -6.47
CA ILE A 53 -2.39 -5.42 -7.33
C ILE A 53 -3.45 -5.43 -8.42
N ASP A 54 -4.16 -4.32 -8.54
CA ASP A 54 -5.11 -4.04 -9.62
C ASP A 54 -4.53 -2.89 -10.44
N TYR A 55 -3.83 -3.23 -11.53
CA TYR A 55 -3.21 -2.25 -12.43
C TYR A 55 -4.07 -2.06 -13.67
N ARG A 56 -4.40 -0.81 -13.98
CA ARG A 56 -5.09 -0.43 -15.22
C ARG A 56 -4.49 0.85 -15.78
N GLN A 57 -3.98 0.77 -17.00
CA GLN A 57 -3.32 1.88 -17.68
C GLN A 57 -4.26 3.10 -17.78
N GLY A 58 -3.80 4.25 -17.29
CA GLY A 58 -4.49 5.54 -17.42
C GLY A 58 -5.66 5.80 -16.47
N ALA A 59 -5.91 4.94 -15.47
CA ALA A 59 -6.98 5.14 -14.49
C ALA A 59 -6.43 5.66 -13.15
N ARG A 60 -6.91 6.82 -12.69
CA ARG A 60 -6.69 7.40 -11.34
C ARG A 60 -8.05 7.68 -10.67
N GLY A 61 -8.11 7.76 -9.34
CA GLY A 61 -9.31 8.07 -8.56
C GLY A 61 -10.26 6.89 -8.35
N ARG A 62 -9.71 5.66 -8.25
CA ARG A 62 -10.53 4.43 -8.23
C ARG A 62 -10.94 4.00 -6.83
N LEU A 63 -10.23 4.42 -5.79
CA LEU A 63 -10.60 4.22 -4.39
C LEU A 63 -11.99 4.79 -4.09
N GLU A 64 -12.30 6.00 -4.58
CA GLU A 64 -13.64 6.59 -4.44
C GLU A 64 -14.64 5.95 -5.39
N SER A 65 -14.26 5.73 -6.66
CA SER A 65 -15.14 5.16 -7.68
C SER A 65 -15.62 3.73 -7.37
N LYS A 66 -14.83 2.92 -6.65
CA LYS A 66 -15.22 1.55 -6.26
C LYS A 66 -16.15 1.50 -5.05
N ILE A 67 -16.23 2.57 -4.27
CA ILE A 67 -17.11 2.63 -3.08
C ILE A 67 -18.47 3.23 -3.45
N ALA A 68 -18.53 4.04 -4.51
CA ALA A 68 -19.76 4.62 -5.03
C ALA A 68 -20.56 3.69 -5.96
N SER A 69 -20.09 2.45 -6.21
CA SER A 69 -20.68 1.52 -7.18
C SER A 69 -21.07 0.18 -6.60
#